data_AF-A0A7Y5K748-F1
#
_entry.id   AF-A0A7Y5K748-F1
#
_cell.length_a   1.000
_cell.length_b   1.000
_cell.length_c   1.000
_cell.angle_alpha   90.00
_cell.angle_beta   90.00
_cell.angle_gamma   90.00
#
_symmetry.space_group_name_H-M   'P 1'
#
loop_
_entity.id
_entity.type
_entity.pdbx_description
1 polymer ?
#
loop_
_entity_poly.entity_id
_entity_poly.type
_entity_poly.pdbx_seq_one_letter_code
_entity_poly.pdbx_strand_id
1 'polypeptide(L)'
;MKELLYFAFADLMVLVEYEQRSNSLSYASHRKITARERAVLEQYLLARVAMKTDYFKGKQSRFIYLGVEAQLVKPLKHFHRTATHEKEKEIASSVEELINHSLQNFYFEQIGDAIIAMRRELENGAVDAQTISQRQKIRNLVEAYNHYTNQNLQLDEVLPTELKAHFDLCGSPRRLACKVEAID
;
A
#
# COMPACT_ATOMS: atom_id res chain seq x y z
N MET A 1 23.47 29.19 3.06
CA MET A 1 22.66 27.96 2.91
C MET A 1 23.26 26.89 3.79
N LYS A 2 22.46 26.09 4.48
CA LYS A 2 22.91 25.00 5.35
C LYS A 2 22.05 23.77 5.05
N GLU A 3 22.67 22.68 4.64
CA GLU A 3 21.99 21.46 4.18
C GLU A 3 22.60 20.22 4.87
N LEU A 4 21.76 19.31 5.31
CA LEU A 4 22.16 18.05 5.91
C LEU A 4 21.91 16.93 4.91
N LEU A 5 22.94 16.17 4.58
CA LEU A 5 22.92 15.15 3.54
C LEU A 5 23.34 13.79 4.08
N TYR A 6 22.58 12.76 3.75
CA TYR A 6 22.91 11.37 4.05
C TYR A 6 23.33 10.62 2.79
N PHE A 7 24.52 10.01 2.84
CA PHE A 7 25.08 9.22 1.76
C PHE A 7 25.03 7.73 2.12
N ALA A 8 24.04 7.03 1.58
CA ALA A 8 23.77 5.63 1.91
C ALA A 8 24.92 4.67 1.57
N PHE A 9 25.70 4.95 0.52
CA PHE A 9 26.79 4.06 0.07
C PHE A 9 27.92 3.90 1.10
N ALA A 10 28.04 4.83 2.03
CA ALA A 10 29.10 4.87 3.03
C ALA A 10 28.57 5.06 4.45
N ASP A 11 27.25 4.99 4.64
CA ASP A 11 26.59 5.34 5.90
C ASP A 11 27.14 6.66 6.48
N LEU A 12 27.07 7.72 5.66
CA LEU A 12 27.78 8.97 5.93
C LEU A 12 26.81 10.15 6.00
N MET A 13 26.66 10.71 7.20
CA MET A 13 26.02 12.01 7.39
C MET A 13 27.03 13.15 7.21
N VAL A 14 26.68 14.12 6.37
CA VAL A 14 27.47 15.31 6.06
C VAL A 14 26.62 16.56 6.18
N LEU A 15 27.15 17.56 6.88
CA LEU A 15 26.61 18.90 6.92
C LEU A 15 27.35 19.77 5.92
N VAL A 16 26.62 20.49 5.07
CA VAL A 16 27.18 21.37 4.05
C VAL A 16 26.68 22.78 4.29
N GLU A 17 27.62 23.73 4.30
CA GLU A 17 27.35 25.14 4.53
C GLU A 17 27.96 25.98 3.43
N TYR A 18 27.10 26.77 2.76
CA TYR A 18 27.53 27.80 1.82
C TYR A 18 27.43 29.17 2.47
N GLU A 19 28.57 29.87 2.55
CA GLU A 19 28.70 31.23 3.03
C GLU A 19 28.89 32.18 1.85
N GLN A 20 27.88 33.02 1.59
CA GLN A 20 27.85 33.92 0.44
C GLN A 20 28.90 35.03 0.53
N ARG A 21 29.20 35.54 1.74
CA ARG A 21 30.15 36.64 1.96
C ARG A 21 31.57 36.27 1.54
N SER A 22 31.99 35.06 1.87
CA SER A 22 33.32 34.52 1.56
C SER A 22 33.34 33.70 0.27
N ASN A 23 32.18 33.55 -0.40
CA ASN A 23 31.95 32.64 -1.52
C ASN A 23 32.56 31.26 -1.26
N SER A 24 32.27 30.71 -0.06
CA SER A 24 32.86 29.45 0.38
C SER A 24 31.80 28.39 0.59
N LEU A 25 32.10 27.19 0.12
CA LEU A 25 31.35 25.98 0.40
C LEU A 25 32.18 25.15 1.37
N SER A 26 31.65 24.88 2.54
CA SER A 26 32.31 24.09 3.56
C SER A 26 31.46 22.88 3.91
N TYR A 27 32.09 21.79 4.32
CA TYR A 27 31.37 20.61 4.76
C TYR A 27 32.08 19.90 5.91
N ALA A 28 31.28 19.30 6.79
CA ALA A 28 31.73 18.50 7.92
C ALA A 28 31.03 17.14 7.89
N SER A 29 31.66 16.11 8.43
CA SER A 29 31.11 14.76 8.42
C SER A 29 31.08 14.15 9.81
N HIS A 30 30.15 13.23 10.08
CA HIS A 30 30.00 12.67 11.43
C HIS A 30 31.17 11.75 11.85
N ARG A 31 31.95 11.24 10.90
CA ARG A 31 33.11 10.35 11.10
C ARG A 31 34.23 10.70 10.12
N LYS A 32 35.43 10.17 10.33
CA LYS A 32 36.52 10.32 9.37
C LYS A 32 36.14 9.69 8.02
N ILE A 33 36.28 10.46 6.95
CA ILE A 33 36.08 10.02 5.56
C ILE A 33 37.36 9.45 4.97
N THR A 34 37.23 8.40 4.16
CA THR A 34 38.32 7.88 3.34
C THR A 34 38.53 8.75 2.10
N ALA A 35 39.71 8.66 1.47
CA ALA A 35 40.01 9.43 0.26
C ALA A 35 39.03 9.13 -0.89
N ARG A 36 38.59 7.87 -1.03
CA ARG A 36 37.61 7.46 -2.04
C ARG A 36 36.22 8.04 -1.76
N GLU A 37 35.74 7.92 -0.53
CA GLU A 37 34.46 8.53 -0.11
C GLU A 37 34.48 10.03 -0.35
N ARG A 38 35.58 10.68 0.02
CA ARG A 38 35.79 12.11 -0.17
C ARG A 38 35.69 12.51 -1.64
N ALA A 39 36.36 11.82 -2.55
CA ALA A 39 36.31 12.14 -3.98
C ALA A 39 34.87 12.09 -4.54
N VAL A 40 34.13 11.03 -4.22
CA VAL A 40 32.73 10.87 -4.66
C VAL A 40 31.83 11.94 -4.06
N LEU A 41 31.99 12.21 -2.76
CA LEU A 41 31.22 13.21 -2.05
C LEU A 41 31.47 14.62 -2.60
N GLU A 42 32.74 14.99 -2.76
CA GLU A 42 33.14 16.30 -3.28
C GLU A 42 32.61 16.53 -4.70
N GLN A 43 32.67 15.51 -5.56
CA GLN A 43 32.08 15.57 -6.89
C GLN A 43 30.56 15.80 -6.84
N TYR A 44 29.85 15.09 -5.95
CA TYR A 44 28.42 15.30 -5.75
C TYR A 44 28.10 16.71 -5.25
N LEU A 45 28.82 17.20 -4.25
CA LEU A 45 28.61 18.54 -3.68
C LEU A 45 28.82 19.63 -4.72
N LEU A 46 29.86 19.53 -5.55
CA LEU A 46 30.09 20.48 -6.63
C LEU A 46 29.03 20.39 -7.73
N ALA A 47 28.62 19.18 -8.12
CA ALA A 47 27.64 18.98 -9.19
C ALA A 47 26.20 19.33 -8.79
N ARG A 48 25.84 19.18 -7.51
CA ARG A 48 24.44 19.32 -7.05
C ARG A 48 24.21 20.46 -6.07
N VAL A 49 25.14 20.69 -5.17
CA VAL A 49 24.98 21.70 -4.10
C VAL A 49 25.53 23.05 -4.57
N ALA A 50 26.76 23.08 -5.09
CA ALA A 50 27.38 24.31 -5.57
C ALA A 50 26.58 24.96 -6.72
N MET A 51 25.97 24.16 -7.61
CA MET A 51 25.10 24.66 -8.68
C MET A 51 23.86 25.42 -8.19
N LYS A 52 23.39 25.16 -6.97
CA LYS A 52 22.26 25.87 -6.36
C LYS A 52 22.67 27.20 -5.72
N THR A 53 23.96 27.55 -5.75
CA THR A 53 24.54 28.70 -5.05
C THR A 53 25.30 29.60 -6.03
N ASP A 54 25.81 30.73 -5.54
CA ASP A 54 26.67 31.62 -6.33
C ASP A 54 28.13 31.13 -6.39
N TYR A 55 28.42 29.92 -5.92
CA TYR A 55 29.77 29.34 -5.82
C TYR A 55 30.59 29.48 -7.12
N PHE A 56 29.97 29.22 -8.28
CA PHE A 56 30.63 29.31 -9.59
C PHE A 56 30.63 30.72 -10.20
N LYS A 57 29.93 31.69 -9.62
CA LYS A 57 29.83 33.06 -10.15
C LYS A 57 30.95 33.97 -9.65
N GLY A 58 31.54 33.66 -8.50
CA GLY A 58 32.60 34.47 -7.88
C GLY A 58 34.01 34.15 -8.43
N LYS A 59 34.89 35.16 -8.49
CA LYS A 59 36.29 35.02 -8.94
C LYS A 59 37.18 34.20 -8.00
N GLN A 60 36.78 34.06 -6.72
CA GLN A 60 37.49 33.28 -5.72
C GLN A 60 36.47 32.46 -4.95
N SER A 61 36.32 31.18 -5.30
CA SER A 61 35.51 30.23 -4.56
C SER A 61 36.41 29.31 -3.74
N ARG A 62 35.97 28.97 -2.52
CA ARG A 62 36.71 28.08 -1.63
C ARG A 62 35.87 26.87 -1.29
N PHE A 63 36.44 25.68 -1.45
CA PHE A 63 35.81 24.44 -1.02
C PHE A 63 36.62 23.79 0.10
N ILE A 64 36.00 23.66 1.27
CA ILE A 64 36.71 23.37 2.52
C ILE A 64 36.06 22.18 3.23
N TYR A 65 36.87 21.18 3.53
CA TYR A 65 36.48 20.13 4.48
C TYR A 65 36.86 20.56 5.90
N LEU A 66 35.87 20.71 6.77
CA LEU A 66 36.04 21.15 8.16
C LEU A 66 36.41 20.01 9.12
N GLY A 67 36.33 18.76 8.66
CA GLY A 67 36.68 17.60 9.48
C GLY A 67 35.46 16.88 10.07
N VAL A 68 35.67 16.31 11.26
CA VAL A 68 34.68 15.47 11.94
C VAL A 68 33.87 16.30 12.92
N GLU A 69 32.55 16.24 12.78
CA GLU A 69 31.58 16.89 13.66
C GLU A 69 30.71 15.85 14.36
N ALA A 70 31.07 15.51 15.61
CA ALA A 70 30.43 14.45 16.38
C ALA A 70 28.93 14.68 16.64
N GLN A 71 28.47 15.93 16.56
CA GLN A 71 27.06 16.27 16.74
C GLN A 71 26.16 15.66 15.65
N LEU A 72 26.71 15.39 14.47
CA LEU A 72 26.00 14.79 13.33
C LEU A 72 25.59 13.32 13.57
N VAL A 73 26.14 12.66 14.60
CA VAL A 73 25.74 11.31 15.02
C VAL A 73 24.28 11.27 15.50
N LYS A 74 23.80 12.35 16.14
CA LYS A 74 22.41 12.43 16.62
C LYS A 74 21.42 12.44 15.44
N PRO A 75 21.55 13.33 14.43
CA PRO A 75 20.76 13.27 13.21
C PRO A 75 20.84 11.93 12.48
N LEU A 76 22.02 11.32 12.39
CA LEU A 76 22.19 10.01 11.74
C LEU A 76 21.34 8.93 12.44
N LYS A 77 21.42 8.83 13.77
CA LYS A 77 20.60 7.89 14.54
C LYS A 77 19.11 8.14 14.37
N HIS A 78 18.70 9.41 14.33
CA HIS A 78 17.30 9.76 14.08
C HIS A 78 16.85 9.30 12.69
N PHE A 79 17.64 9.60 11.65
CA PHE A 79 17.38 9.19 10.28
C PHE A 79 17.20 7.67 10.16
N HIS A 80 18.11 6.87 10.74
CA HIS A 80 17.98 5.41 10.71
C HIS A 80 16.71 4.92 11.39
N ARG A 81 16.35 5.47 12.56
CA ARG A 81 15.12 5.08 13.25
C ARG A 81 13.88 5.35 12.39
N THR A 82 13.80 6.54 11.81
CA THR A 82 12.67 6.90 10.94
C THR A 82 12.61 6.00 9.71
N ALA A 83 13.75 5.77 9.06
CA ALA A 83 13.83 4.89 7.89
C ALA A 83 13.45 3.42 8.23
N THR A 84 13.80 2.93 9.41
CA THR A 84 13.37 1.60 9.86
C THR A 84 11.86 1.55 10.09
N HIS A 85 11.28 2.55 10.75
CA HIS A 85 9.84 2.60 10.99
C HIS A 85 9.02 2.74 9.70
N GLU A 86 9.50 3.49 8.73
CA GLU A 86 8.84 3.60 7.42
C GLU A 86 8.84 2.26 6.69
N LYS A 87 9.97 1.53 6.70
CA LYS A 87 10.05 0.18 6.14
C LYS A 87 9.16 -0.82 6.88
N GLU A 88 9.09 -0.75 8.20
CA GLU A 88 8.19 -1.61 8.99
C GLU A 88 6.73 -1.37 8.61
N LYS A 89 6.32 -0.11 8.43
CA LYS A 89 4.97 0.24 7.98
C LYS A 89 4.70 -0.25 6.55
N GLU A 90 5.67 -0.10 5.66
CA GLU A 90 5.56 -0.59 4.28
C GLU A 90 5.38 -2.11 4.24
N ILE A 91 6.21 -2.85 5.01
CA ILE A 91 6.10 -4.30 5.13
C ILE A 91 4.75 -4.70 5.74
N ALA A 92 4.30 -4.02 6.80
CA ALA A 92 3.01 -4.29 7.43
C ALA A 92 1.85 -4.10 6.46
N SER A 93 1.87 -3.01 5.68
CA SER A 93 0.88 -2.74 4.63
C SER A 93 0.89 -3.82 3.56
N SER A 94 2.06 -4.24 3.08
CA SER A 94 2.17 -5.31 2.09
C SER A 94 1.65 -6.66 2.60
N VAL A 95 1.90 -6.98 3.88
CA VAL A 95 1.36 -8.19 4.51
C VAL A 95 -0.15 -8.11 4.63
N GLU A 96 -0.70 -6.97 5.05
CA GLU A 96 -2.14 -6.75 5.14
C GLU A 96 -2.83 -6.88 3.77
N GLU A 97 -2.24 -6.28 2.72
CA GLU A 97 -2.72 -6.43 1.34
C GLU A 97 -2.73 -7.89 0.88
N LEU A 98 -1.67 -8.65 1.19
CA LEU A 98 -1.57 -10.06 0.84
C LEU A 98 -2.61 -10.91 1.57
N ILE A 99 -2.85 -10.62 2.85
CA ILE A 99 -3.92 -11.26 3.64
C ILE A 99 -5.28 -10.93 3.03
N ASN A 100 -5.55 -9.67 2.73
CA ASN A 100 -6.82 -9.23 2.16
C ASN A 100 -7.07 -9.87 0.79
N HIS A 101 -6.07 -9.94 -0.08
CA HIS A 101 -6.18 -10.64 -1.38
C HIS A 101 -6.42 -12.15 -1.21
N SER A 102 -5.77 -12.77 -0.24
CA SER A 102 -5.98 -14.20 0.05
C SER A 102 -7.39 -14.47 0.57
N LEU A 103 -7.89 -13.62 1.47
CA LEU A 103 -9.25 -13.69 2.00
C LEU A 103 -10.30 -13.39 0.93
N GLN A 104 -10.04 -12.41 0.06
CA GLN A 104 -10.89 -12.10 -1.09
C GLN A 104 -11.11 -13.34 -1.95
N ASN A 105 -10.03 -14.02 -2.35
CA ASN A 105 -10.11 -15.23 -3.16
C ASN A 105 -10.84 -16.35 -2.42
N PHE A 106 -10.52 -16.56 -1.14
CA PHE A 106 -11.20 -17.56 -0.32
C PHE A 106 -12.72 -17.31 -0.26
N TYR A 107 -13.16 -16.10 0.06
CA TYR A 107 -14.59 -15.79 0.14
C TYR A 107 -15.26 -15.87 -1.23
N PHE A 108 -14.59 -15.47 -2.30
CA PHE A 108 -15.11 -15.61 -3.66
C PHE A 108 -15.36 -17.07 -4.03
N GLU A 109 -14.40 -17.96 -3.75
CA GLU A 109 -14.55 -19.40 -3.97
C GLU A 109 -15.69 -19.98 -3.12
N GLN A 110 -15.77 -19.62 -1.83
CA GLN A 110 -16.84 -20.08 -0.94
C GLN A 110 -18.24 -19.61 -1.37
N ILE A 111 -18.36 -18.41 -1.92
CA ILE A 111 -19.60 -17.90 -2.51
C ILE A 111 -19.98 -18.77 -3.72
N GLY A 112 -19.02 -19.04 -4.61
CA GLY A 112 -19.23 -19.90 -5.78
C GLY A 112 -19.71 -21.32 -5.40
N ASP A 113 -19.04 -21.94 -4.43
CA ASP A 113 -19.40 -23.26 -3.92
C ASP A 113 -20.81 -23.28 -3.30
N ALA A 114 -21.16 -22.25 -2.54
CA ALA A 114 -22.49 -22.13 -1.93
C ALA A 114 -23.60 -21.95 -2.99
N ILE A 115 -23.34 -21.20 -4.06
CA ILE A 115 -24.27 -21.05 -5.19
C ILE A 115 -24.48 -22.39 -5.91
N ILE A 116 -23.41 -23.14 -6.15
CA ILE A 116 -23.49 -24.47 -6.79
C ILE A 116 -24.25 -25.45 -5.90
N ALA A 117 -23.98 -25.45 -4.59
CA ALA A 117 -24.69 -26.29 -3.63
C ALA A 117 -26.19 -25.98 -3.61
N MET A 118 -26.56 -24.69 -3.58
CA MET A 118 -27.95 -24.26 -3.62
C MET A 118 -28.66 -24.68 -4.91
N ARG A 119 -27.99 -24.60 -6.07
CA ARG A 119 -28.56 -25.06 -7.35
C ARG A 119 -28.87 -26.56 -7.30
N ARG A 120 -27.95 -27.37 -6.77
CA ARG A 120 -28.15 -28.83 -6.60
C ARG A 120 -29.29 -29.15 -5.64
N GLU A 121 -29.41 -28.41 -4.54
CA GLU A 121 -30.51 -28.58 -3.59
C GLU A 121 -31.87 -28.29 -4.23
N LEU A 122 -31.96 -27.24 -5.06
CA LEU A 122 -33.18 -26.90 -5.81
C LEU A 122 -33.53 -27.96 -6.88
N GLU A 123 -32.53 -28.46 -7.62
CA GLU A 123 -32.72 -29.55 -8.60
C GLU A 123 -33.20 -30.85 -7.94
N ASN A 124 -32.75 -31.12 -6.71
CA ASN A 124 -33.14 -32.30 -5.94
C ASN A 124 -34.48 -32.14 -5.19
N GLY A 125 -35.18 -31.01 -5.35
CA GLY A 125 -36.47 -30.76 -4.71
C GLY A 125 -36.40 -30.54 -3.19
N ALA A 126 -35.25 -30.05 -2.69
CA ALA A 126 -35.07 -29.78 -1.27
C ALA A 126 -36.03 -28.68 -0.76
N VAL A 127 -36.61 -28.91 0.41
CA VAL A 127 -37.62 -28.05 1.07
C VAL A 127 -36.97 -26.82 1.70
N ASP A 128 -37.72 -25.72 1.73
CA ASP A 128 -37.41 -24.35 2.16
C ASP A 128 -36.34 -24.18 3.27
N ALA A 129 -36.26 -25.05 4.28
CA ALA A 129 -35.32 -24.90 5.39
C ALA A 129 -33.84 -24.99 4.97
N GLN A 130 -33.48 -25.89 4.04
CA GLN A 130 -32.09 -26.01 3.55
C GLN A 130 -31.73 -24.81 2.65
N THR A 131 -32.68 -24.42 1.80
CA THR A 131 -32.61 -23.24 0.94
C THR A 131 -32.43 -21.95 1.75
N ILE A 132 -33.12 -21.80 2.89
CA ILE A 132 -32.97 -20.66 3.82
C ILE A 132 -31.58 -20.65 4.46
N SER A 133 -31.06 -21.82 4.86
CA SER A 133 -29.72 -21.93 5.44
C SER A 133 -28.63 -21.52 4.44
N GLN A 134 -28.73 -21.98 3.18
CA GLN A 134 -27.79 -21.58 2.13
C GLN A 134 -27.91 -20.10 1.78
N ARG A 135 -29.14 -19.55 1.77
CA ARG A 135 -29.40 -18.11 1.58
C ARG A 135 -28.65 -17.26 2.60
N GLN A 136 -28.75 -17.63 3.88
CA GLN A 136 -28.08 -16.92 4.96
C GLN A 136 -26.55 -17.07 4.86
N LYS A 137 -26.07 -18.27 4.49
CA LYS A 137 -24.65 -18.52 4.27
C LYS A 137 -24.07 -17.62 3.18
N ILE A 138 -24.75 -17.50 2.04
CA ILE A 138 -24.32 -16.64 0.92
C ILE A 138 -24.32 -15.16 1.34
N ARG A 139 -25.35 -14.69 2.06
CA ARG A 139 -25.37 -13.31 2.59
C ARG A 139 -24.17 -13.03 3.50
N ASN A 140 -23.89 -13.91 4.46
CA ASN A 140 -22.77 -13.76 5.37
C ASN A 140 -21.42 -13.76 4.64
N LEU A 141 -21.27 -14.59 3.60
CA LEU A 141 -20.04 -14.65 2.79
C LEU A 141 -19.83 -13.39 1.94
N VAL A 142 -20.91 -12.82 1.37
CA VAL A 142 -20.84 -11.55 0.63
C VAL A 142 -20.52 -10.38 1.56
N GLU A 143 -21.10 -10.34 2.76
CA GLU A 143 -20.76 -9.33 3.78
C GLU A 143 -19.30 -9.44 4.21
N ALA A 144 -18.80 -10.65 4.44
CA ALA A 144 -17.39 -10.89 4.76
C ALA A 144 -16.48 -10.46 3.59
N TYR A 145 -16.82 -10.83 2.36
CA TYR A 145 -16.09 -10.42 1.16
C TYR A 145 -15.99 -8.88 1.07
N ASN A 146 -17.09 -8.17 1.25
CA ASN A 146 -17.13 -6.70 1.21
C ASN A 146 -16.27 -6.06 2.30
N HIS A 147 -16.24 -6.64 3.51
CA HIS A 147 -15.39 -6.17 4.60
C HIS A 147 -13.89 -6.26 4.27
N TYR A 148 -13.43 -7.35 3.67
CA TYR A 148 -11.99 -7.55 3.36
C TYR A 148 -11.53 -6.90 2.05
N THR A 149 -12.46 -6.58 1.16
CA THR A 149 -12.13 -5.98 -0.16
C THR A 149 -12.42 -4.48 -0.22
N ASN A 150 -13.08 -3.91 0.79
CA ASN A 150 -13.67 -2.57 0.75
C ASN A 150 -14.59 -2.36 -0.49
N GLN A 151 -15.12 -3.43 -1.06
CA GLN A 151 -16.09 -3.38 -2.15
C GLN A 151 -17.52 -3.38 -1.59
N ASN A 152 -18.46 -2.83 -2.36
CA ASN A 152 -19.90 -2.87 -2.05
C ASN A 152 -20.62 -3.80 -3.04
N LEU A 153 -20.18 -5.05 -3.09
CA LEU A 153 -20.78 -6.07 -3.92
C LEU A 153 -22.22 -6.30 -3.45
N GLN A 154 -23.20 -6.06 -4.33
CA GLN A 154 -24.60 -6.31 -4.03
C GLN A 154 -24.93 -7.78 -4.33
N LEU A 155 -25.76 -8.39 -3.49
CA LEU A 155 -26.22 -9.78 -3.69
C LEU A 155 -26.84 -10.01 -5.09
N ASP A 156 -27.46 -8.98 -5.68
CA ASP A 156 -28.05 -9.05 -7.02
C ASP A 156 -27.02 -9.15 -8.15
N GLU A 157 -25.79 -8.71 -7.93
CA GLU A 157 -24.69 -8.79 -8.92
C GLU A 157 -24.00 -10.17 -8.90
N VAL A 158 -24.06 -10.86 -7.76
CA VAL A 158 -23.39 -12.14 -7.52
C VAL A 158 -24.26 -13.33 -7.89
N LEU A 159 -25.58 -13.19 -7.70
CA LEU A 159 -26.52 -14.28 -7.88
C LEU A 159 -26.90 -14.48 -9.36
N PRO A 160 -26.81 -15.71 -9.89
CA PRO A 160 -27.38 -16.08 -11.18
C PRO A 160 -28.87 -15.74 -11.26
N THR A 161 -29.35 -15.37 -12.45
CA THR A 161 -30.73 -14.95 -12.71
C THR A 161 -31.79 -15.92 -12.22
N GLU A 162 -31.49 -17.22 -12.24
CA GLU A 162 -32.40 -18.29 -11.80
C GLU A 162 -32.59 -18.30 -10.28
N LEU A 163 -31.57 -17.89 -9.51
CA LEU A 163 -31.58 -17.91 -8.05
C LEU A 163 -32.14 -16.63 -7.44
N LYS A 164 -32.21 -15.52 -8.20
CA LYS A 164 -32.75 -14.23 -7.72
C LYS A 164 -34.19 -14.32 -7.20
N ALA A 165 -35.01 -15.17 -7.82
CA ALA A 165 -36.38 -15.44 -7.37
C ALA A 165 -36.44 -16.10 -5.99
N HIS A 166 -35.39 -16.84 -5.62
CA HIS A 166 -35.23 -17.53 -4.35
C HIS A 166 -34.46 -16.71 -3.31
N PHE A 167 -34.24 -15.41 -3.54
CA PHE A 167 -33.66 -14.45 -2.60
C PHE A 167 -34.56 -13.23 -2.37
N ASP A 168 -35.79 -13.25 -2.89
CA ASP A 168 -36.73 -12.12 -2.87
C ASP A 168 -36.19 -10.84 -3.54
N LEU A 169 -35.23 -10.98 -4.48
CA LEU A 169 -34.57 -9.87 -5.17
C LEU A 169 -35.26 -9.47 -6.50
N CYS A 170 -36.37 -10.12 -6.86
CA CYS A 170 -37.19 -9.72 -7.99
C CYS A 170 -38.17 -8.60 -7.59
N GLY A 171 -37.88 -7.37 -8.04
CA GLY A 171 -38.92 -6.38 -8.26
C GLY A 171 -39.78 -6.79 -9.47
N SER A 172 -40.88 -7.50 -9.24
CA SER A 172 -42.15 -7.45 -10.02
C SER A 172 -43.05 -8.66 -9.68
N PRO A 173 -44.38 -8.51 -9.79
CA PRO A 173 -45.34 -9.31 -9.06
C PRO A 173 -45.54 -10.69 -9.70
N ARG A 174 -45.59 -11.70 -8.83
CA ARG A 174 -46.42 -12.91 -8.92
C ARG A 174 -46.87 -13.30 -10.35
N ARG A 175 -46.09 -14.15 -11.01
CA ARG A 175 -46.67 -15.18 -11.88
C ARG A 175 -47.32 -16.25 -10.99
N LEU A 176 -48.56 -16.00 -10.58
CA LEU A 176 -49.49 -17.08 -10.23
C LEU A 176 -50.32 -17.36 -11.49
N ALA A 177 -49.86 -18.32 -12.28
CA ALA A 177 -50.69 -19.04 -13.23
C ALA A 177 -50.16 -20.48 -13.30
N CYS A 178 -50.25 -21.18 -12.17
CA CYS A 178 -50.28 -22.63 -12.19
C CYS A 178 -51.66 -23.07 -12.65
N LYS A 179 -51.66 -23.88 -13.71
CA LYS A 179 -52.69 -24.81 -14.19
C LYS A 179 -53.85 -25.07 -13.21
N VAL A 180 -55.07 -24.94 -13.72
CA VAL A 180 -56.15 -25.85 -13.37
C VAL A 180 -56.56 -26.54 -14.67
N GLU A 181 -56.08 -27.77 -14.84
CA GLU A 181 -56.73 -28.76 -15.69
C GLU A 181 -58.08 -29.06 -15.02
N ALA A 182 -59.18 -28.81 -15.74
CA ALA A 182 -60.49 -29.34 -15.38
C ALA A 182 -60.87 -30.36 -16.44
N ILE A 183 -60.82 -31.62 -16.03
CA ILE A 183 -61.45 -32.77 -16.66
C ILE A 183 -62.92 -32.74 -16.22
N ASP A 184 -63.82 -32.53 -17.18
CA ASP A 184 -65.04 -33.32 -17.44
C ASP A 184 -65.86 -32.67 -18.58
#